data_AF-R9J2H7-F1
#
_entry.id   AF-R9J2H7-F1
#
_cell.length_a   1.000
_cell.length_b   1.000
_cell.length_c   1.000
_cell.angle_alpha   90.00
_cell.angle_beta   90.00
_cell.angle_gamma   90.00
#
_symmetry.space_group_name_H-M   'P 1'
#
loop_
_entity.id
_entity.type
_entity.pdbx_description
1 polymer ?
#
loop_
_entity_poly.entity_id
_entity_poly.type
_entity_poly.pdbx_seq_one_letter_code
_entity_poly.pdbx_strand_id
1 'polypeptide(L)'
;MSKKGDDFYCITAMMNSDNDIVVWYIDMIASQGLDTDGILYFDDLYLDLVVYPNGEIMVDDLDELEEALRQSDITQAQFDLAMNTADTLKSGLLKDINLFRQYTMKCYEIVSAE
;
A
#
# COMPACT_ATOMS: atom_id res chain seq x y z
N MET A 1 -14.86 -11.44 15.98
CA MET A 1 -15.65 -10.91 14.86
C MET A 1 -14.75 -9.94 14.12
N SER A 2 -14.10 -10.36 13.03
CA SER A 2 -13.34 -9.42 12.19
C SER A 2 -14.33 -8.46 11.55
N LYS A 3 -14.14 -7.16 11.75
CA LYS A 3 -14.83 -6.16 10.95
C LYS A 3 -14.37 -6.35 9.51
N LYS A 4 -15.32 -6.32 8.59
CA LYS A 4 -15.09 -6.22 7.14
C LYS A 4 -14.79 -4.75 6.87
N GLY A 5 -13.59 -4.30 6.58
CA GLY A 5 -12.25 -4.88 6.63
C GLY A 5 -11.35 -3.70 6.31
N ASP A 6 -10.74 -3.10 7.34
CA ASP A 6 -9.86 -1.94 7.13
C ASP A 6 -8.68 -2.43 6.28
N ASP A 7 -8.48 -1.83 5.11
CA ASP A 7 -7.30 -2.11 4.29
C ASP A 7 -6.08 -1.53 5.02
N PHE A 8 -5.05 -2.36 5.19
CA PHE A 8 -3.81 -2.01 5.90
C PHE A 8 -2.70 -1.59 4.93
N TYR A 9 -3.09 -0.98 3.82
CA TYR A 9 -2.17 -0.49 2.81
C TYR A 9 -2.74 0.75 2.11
N CYS A 10 -1.85 1.62 1.62
CA CYS A 10 -2.18 2.70 0.69
C CYS A 10 -1.63 2.34 -0.70
N ILE A 11 -2.27 2.78 -1.78
CA ILE A 11 -1.74 2.59 -3.15
C ILE A 11 -1.55 3.94 -3.80
N THR A 12 -0.31 4.24 -4.17
CA THR A 12 0.05 5.39 -4.98
C THR A 12 0.42 4.93 -6.39
N ALA A 13 -0.39 5.27 -7.38
CA ALA A 13 -0.08 5.01 -8.79
C ALA A 13 0.53 6.25 -9.45
N MET A 14 1.78 6.15 -9.91
CA MET A 14 2.42 7.21 -10.68
C MET A 14 2.19 6.98 -12.17
N MET A 15 1.68 8.01 -12.85
CA MET A 15 1.33 7.94 -14.29
C MET A 15 2.11 8.98 -15.09
N ASN A 16 2.37 8.68 -16.36
CA ASN A 16 2.97 9.64 -17.30
C ASN A 16 1.90 10.59 -17.89
N SER A 17 2.31 11.47 -18.81
CA SER A 17 1.40 12.43 -19.47
C SER A 17 0.31 11.79 -20.34
N ASP A 18 0.49 10.54 -20.74
CA ASP A 18 -0.46 9.77 -21.54
C ASP A 18 -1.41 8.94 -20.66
N ASN A 19 -1.37 9.13 -19.34
CA ASN A 19 -2.07 8.35 -18.30
C ASN A 19 -1.68 6.88 -18.25
N ASP A 20 -0.51 6.51 -18.81
CA ASP A 20 0.04 5.17 -18.61
C ASP A 20 0.68 5.08 -17.22
N ILE A 21 0.41 3.99 -16.53
CA ILE A 21 1.00 3.71 -15.23
C ILE A 21 2.49 3.38 -15.39
N VAL A 22 3.33 4.12 -14.70
CA VAL A 22 4.80 3.97 -14.70
C VAL A 22 5.26 3.04 -13.58
N VAL A 23 4.70 3.22 -12.37
CA VAL A 23 5.03 2.44 -11.17
C VAL A 23 3.91 2.60 -10.14
N TRP A 24 3.71 1.58 -9.30
CA TRP A 24 2.94 1.71 -8.07
C TRP A 24 3.86 1.61 -6.86
N TYR A 25 3.63 2.48 -5.87
CA TYR A 25 4.10 2.29 -4.50
C TYR A 25 2.91 1.86 -3.65
N ILE A 26 3.12 0.88 -2.79
CA ILE A 26 2.10 0.36 -1.89
C ILE A 26 2.66 0.31 -0.48
N ASP A 27 2.34 1.33 0.32
CA ASP A 27 2.80 1.51 1.69
C ASP A 27 1.96 0.63 2.63
N MET A 28 2.59 -0.13 3.53
CA MET A 28 1.86 -0.82 4.58
C MET A 28 1.52 0.15 5.70
N ILE A 29 0.28 0.11 6.19
CA ILE A 29 -0.20 1.03 7.24
C ILE A 29 -0.83 0.26 8.39
N ALA A 30 -0.68 0.77 9.62
CA ALA A 30 -1.31 0.21 10.81
C ALA A 30 -2.76 0.65 10.94
N SER A 31 -3.04 1.90 10.57
CA SER A 31 -4.35 2.53 10.69
C SER A 31 -4.46 3.75 9.79
N GLN A 32 -5.67 4.26 9.66
CA GLN A 32 -5.99 5.51 8.95
C GLN A 32 -7.05 6.28 9.70
N GLY A 33 -7.06 7.60 9.57
CA GLY A 33 -8.03 8.45 10.25
C GLY A 33 -8.09 9.87 9.70
N LEU A 34 -9.03 10.65 10.23
CA LEU A 34 -9.10 12.09 10.02
C LEU A 34 -8.63 12.78 11.30
N ASP A 35 -7.81 13.81 11.16
CA ASP A 35 -7.43 14.67 12.28
C ASP A 35 -8.56 15.68 12.63
N THR A 36 -8.28 16.60 13.56
CA THR A 36 -9.26 17.59 14.03
C THR A 36 -9.70 18.59 12.97
N ASP A 37 -8.89 18.80 11.93
CA ASP A 37 -9.17 19.70 10.82
C ASP A 37 -9.77 18.97 9.61
N GLY A 38 -9.99 17.64 9.74
CA GLY A 38 -10.53 16.80 8.69
C GLY A 38 -9.50 16.37 7.65
N ILE A 39 -8.21 16.46 7.97
CA ILE A 39 -7.13 16.01 7.10
C ILE A 39 -6.90 14.51 7.31
N LEU A 40 -6.82 13.76 6.21
CA LEU A 40 -6.55 12.33 6.20
C LEU A 40 -5.09 12.06 6.62
N TYR A 41 -4.90 11.12 7.55
CA TYR A 41 -3.59 10.60 7.92
C TYR A 41 -3.59 9.06 7.89
N PHE A 42 -2.39 8.53 7.78
CA PHE A 42 -2.10 7.10 7.84
C PHE A 42 -0.98 6.88 8.84
N ASP A 43 -1.09 5.81 9.63
CA ASP A 43 0.01 5.35 10.49
C ASP A 43 0.89 4.40 9.68
N ASP A 44 1.95 4.94 9.09
CA ASP A 44 2.89 4.22 8.24
C ASP A 44 3.66 3.11 9.01
N LEU A 45 3.97 2.00 8.33
CA LEU A 45 4.73 0.88 8.86
C LEU A 45 6.05 0.63 8.11
N TYR A 46 6.62 1.65 7.46
CA TYR A 46 7.92 1.68 6.79
C TYR A 46 8.08 0.74 5.59
N LEU A 47 7.35 -0.38 5.54
CA LEU A 47 7.50 -1.40 4.51
C LEU A 47 6.65 -1.06 3.29
N ASP A 48 7.30 -1.02 2.12
CA ASP A 48 6.64 -0.75 0.85
C ASP A 48 6.75 -1.91 -0.12
N LEU A 49 5.80 -1.95 -1.07
CA LEU A 49 5.96 -2.69 -2.30
C LEU A 49 6.07 -1.74 -3.50
N VAL A 50 7.16 -1.87 -4.25
CA VAL A 50 7.30 -1.22 -5.56
C VAL A 50 6.86 -2.22 -6.63
N VAL A 51 5.78 -1.89 -7.33
CA VAL A 51 5.20 -2.75 -8.37
C VAL A 51 5.41 -2.11 -9.73
N TYR A 52 5.90 -2.89 -10.69
CA TYR A 52 6.14 -2.44 -12.05
C TYR A 52 5.05 -2.95 -13.02
N PRO A 53 4.77 -2.22 -14.13
CA PRO A 53 3.78 -2.61 -15.13
C PRO A 53 3.98 -3.99 -15.78
N ASN A 54 5.21 -4.54 -15.71
CA ASN A 54 5.55 -5.89 -16.17
C ASN A 54 5.18 -6.99 -15.16
N GLY A 55 4.72 -6.65 -13.96
CA GLY A 55 4.38 -7.56 -12.87
C GLY A 55 5.53 -7.88 -11.91
N GLU A 56 6.70 -7.25 -12.08
CA GLU A 56 7.78 -7.32 -11.09
C GLU A 56 7.38 -6.58 -9.81
N ILE A 57 7.69 -7.19 -8.67
CA ILE A 57 7.39 -6.65 -7.33
C ILE A 57 8.70 -6.66 -6.55
N MET A 58 9.11 -5.48 -6.07
CA MET A 58 10.19 -5.31 -5.12
C MET A 58 9.63 -5.00 -3.74
N VAL A 59 10.28 -5.52 -2.70
CA VAL A 59 10.05 -5.10 -1.31
C VAL A 59 11.08 -4.01 -1.02
N ASP A 60 10.61 -2.84 -0.59
CA ASP A 60 11.46 -1.72 -0.19
C ASP A 60 11.41 -1.53 1.32
N ASP A 61 12.47 -0.94 1.88
CA ASP A 61 12.56 -0.44 3.26
C ASP A 61 12.24 -1.46 4.38
N LEU A 62 12.50 -2.75 4.10
CA LEU A 62 12.42 -3.81 5.12
C LEU A 62 13.40 -3.57 6.28
N ASP A 63 14.58 -3.00 6.00
CA ASP A 63 15.55 -2.63 7.03
C ASP A 63 15.06 -1.49 7.92
N GLU A 64 14.28 -0.55 7.39
CA GLU A 64 13.62 0.49 8.19
C GLU A 64 12.53 -0.11 9.10
N LEU A 65 11.71 -1.04 8.59
CA LEU A 65 10.73 -1.77 9.40
C LEU A 65 11.41 -2.55 10.54
N GLU A 66 12.52 -3.25 10.25
CA GLU A 66 13.31 -3.98 11.25
C GLU A 66 13.92 -3.03 12.29
N GLU A 67 14.41 -1.87 11.86
CA GLU A 67 14.96 -0.85 12.75
C GLU A 67 13.89 -0.25 13.66
N ALA A 68 12.72 0.08 13.13
CA ALA A 68 11.60 0.61 13.90
C ALA A 68 11.16 -0.37 15.00
N LEU A 69 11.15 -1.67 14.71
CA LEU A 69 10.90 -2.70 15.73
C LEU A 69 12.02 -2.73 16.78
N ARG A 70 13.29 -2.64 16.35
CA ARG A 70 14.45 -2.64 17.26
C ARG A 70 14.44 -1.44 18.20
N GLN A 71 14.04 -0.26 17.72
CA GLN A 71 13.90 0.96 18.52
C GLN A 71 12.61 1.02 19.34
N SER A 72 11.70 0.06 19.17
CA SER A 72 10.37 0.05 19.79
C SER A 72 9.46 1.19 19.33
N ASP A 73 9.70 1.75 18.14
CA ASP A 73 8.80 2.71 17.49
C ASP A 73 7.51 2.01 17.02
N ILE A 74 7.61 0.73 16.68
CA ILE A 74 6.48 -0.16 16.41
C ILE A 74 6.50 -1.39 17.31
N THR A 75 5.32 -1.98 17.50
CA THR A 75 5.16 -3.26 18.20
C THR A 75 5.44 -4.45 17.28
N GLN A 76 5.73 -5.62 17.87
CA GLN A 76 5.82 -6.87 17.09
C GLN A 76 4.54 -7.14 16.29
N ALA A 77 3.37 -6.82 16.84
CA ALA A 77 2.10 -7.01 16.13
C ALA A 77 1.96 -6.12 14.89
N GLN A 78 2.52 -4.90 14.93
CA GLN A 78 2.58 -4.00 13.77
C GLN A 78 3.58 -4.49 12.73
N PHE A 79 4.75 -4.97 13.16
CA PHE A 79 5.72 -5.61 12.26
C PHE A 79 5.09 -6.80 11.52
N ASP A 80 4.44 -7.69 12.27
CA ASP A 80 3.76 -8.85 11.70
C ASP A 80 2.62 -8.43 10.77
N LEU A 81 1.91 -7.34 11.08
CA LEU A 81 0.84 -6.79 10.23
C LEU A 81 1.39 -6.32 8.89
N ALA A 82 2.51 -5.57 8.87
CA ALA A 82 3.14 -5.11 7.64
C ALA A 82 3.55 -6.29 6.75
N MET A 83 4.29 -7.26 7.32
CA MET A 83 4.75 -8.43 6.59
C MET A 83 3.59 -9.28 6.05
N ASN A 84 2.58 -9.56 6.87
CA ASN A 84 1.42 -10.35 6.44
C ASN A 84 0.58 -9.64 5.38
N THR A 85 0.44 -8.32 5.47
CA THR A 85 -0.29 -7.52 4.46
C THR A 85 0.45 -7.54 3.13
N ALA A 86 1.78 -7.33 3.14
CA ALA A 86 2.60 -7.40 1.94
C ALA A 86 2.50 -8.78 1.24
N ASP A 87 2.55 -9.88 2.00
CA ASP A 87 2.42 -11.23 1.45
C ASP A 87 1.01 -11.53 0.92
N THR A 88 -0.02 -11.00 1.58
CA THR A 88 -1.41 -11.09 1.13
C THR A 88 -1.61 -10.34 -0.20
N LEU A 89 -0.99 -9.17 -0.35
CA LEU A 89 -1.03 -8.39 -1.59
C LEU A 89 -0.34 -9.14 -2.74
N LYS A 90 0.89 -9.63 -2.52
CA LYS A 90 1.65 -10.41 -3.52
C LYS A 90 0.91 -11.66 -3.98
N SER A 91 0.27 -12.37 -3.06
CA SER A 91 -0.46 -13.62 -3.36
C SER A 91 -1.90 -13.39 -3.86
N GLY A 92 -2.43 -12.18 -3.66
CA GLY A 92 -3.80 -11.78 -4.01
C GLY A 92 -3.83 -10.71 -5.10
N LEU A 93 -4.04 -9.45 -4.69
CA LEU A 93 -4.30 -8.32 -5.58
C LEU A 93 -3.24 -8.15 -6.68
N LEU A 94 -1.97 -8.37 -6.34
CA LEU A 94 -0.83 -8.15 -7.24
C LEU A 94 -0.49 -9.36 -8.11
N LYS A 95 -1.16 -10.49 -7.90
CA LYS A 95 -0.88 -11.75 -8.62
C LYS A 95 -1.14 -11.65 -10.12
N ASP A 96 -2.13 -10.87 -10.52
CA ASP A 96 -2.45 -10.59 -11.93
C ASP A 96 -2.33 -9.08 -12.18
N ILE A 97 -1.19 -8.71 -12.76
CA ILE A 97 -0.87 -7.30 -13.04
C ILE A 97 -1.88 -6.64 -13.98
N ASN A 98 -2.54 -7.39 -14.87
CA ASN A 98 -3.53 -6.82 -15.77
C ASN A 98 -4.83 -6.51 -15.03
N LEU A 99 -5.24 -7.38 -14.10
CA LEU A 99 -6.36 -7.09 -13.21
C LEU A 99 -6.05 -5.93 -12.27
N PHE A 100 -4.83 -5.86 -11.73
CA PHE A 100 -4.42 -4.74 -10.89
C PHE A 100 -4.42 -3.41 -11.66
N ARG A 101 -3.90 -3.40 -12.89
CA ARG A 101 -4.00 -2.23 -13.79
C ARG A 101 -5.46 -1.82 -14.04
N GLN A 102 -6.34 -2.78 -14.34
CA GLN A 102 -7.76 -2.49 -14.55
C GLN A 102 -8.42 -1.92 -13.28
N TYR A 103 -8.05 -2.42 -12.11
CA TYR A 103 -8.51 -1.89 -10.83
C TYR A 103 -8.07 -0.43 -10.66
N THR A 104 -6.78 -0.13 -10.87
CA THR A 104 -6.26 1.24 -10.78
C THR A 104 -6.95 2.19 -11.76
N MET A 105 -7.17 1.77 -13.01
CA MET A 105 -7.84 2.63 -14.01
C MET A 105 -9.29 2.93 -13.64
N LYS A 106 -10.01 1.98 -13.04
CA LYS A 106 -11.37 2.26 -12.51
C LYS A 106 -11.35 3.29 -11.39
N CYS A 107 -10.37 3.23 -10.49
CA CYS A 107 -10.19 4.24 -9.45
C CYS A 107 -9.88 5.61 -10.05
N TYR A 108 -8.99 5.65 -11.05
CA TYR A 108 -8.67 6.89 -11.77
C TYR A 108 -9.90 7.50 -12.45
N GLU A 109 -10.72 6.69 -13.13
CA GLU A 109 -11.96 7.14 -13.76
C GLU A 109 -12.91 7.80 -12.75
N ILE A 110 -13.04 7.24 -11.54
CA ILE A 110 -13.88 7.81 -10.47
C ILE A 110 -13.37 9.18 -10.05
N VAL A 111 -12.06 9.32 -9.81
CA VAL A 111 -11.45 10.57 -9.33
C VAL A 111 -11.42 11.65 -10.43
N SER A 112 -11.22 11.25 -11.69
CA SER A 112 -11.18 12.17 -12.83
C SER A 112 -12.56 12.66 -13.31
N ALA A 113 -13.64 12.08 -12.79
CA ALA A 113 -15.01 12.46 -13.13
C ALA A 113 -15.56 13.62 -12.27
N GLU A 114 -14.79 14.11 -11.30
CA GLU A 114 -15.08 15.28 -10.46
C GLU A 114 -14.46 16.57 -11.02
#